data_AF-R7SL19-F1
#
_entry.id   AF-R7SL19-F1
#
_cell.length_a   1.000
_cell.length_b   1.000
_cell.length_c   1.000
_cell.angle_alpha   90.00
_cell.angle_beta   90.00
_cell.angle_gamma   90.00
#
_symmetry.space_group_name_H-M   'P 1'
#
loop_
_entity.id
_entity.type
_entity.pdbx_description
1 polymer ?
#
loop_
_entity_poly.entity_id
_entity_poly.type
_entity_poly.pdbx_seq_one_letter_code
_entity_poly.pdbx_strand_id
1 'polypeptide(L)'
;AQGSSQAPRPEQGGRRITRDFLQELGSRECPWRFRFTADELVELAEVLRLPPILVTHHRYNVPRIEALALTCARLARPGDIYDLVRDYDRSASAISEIINETVCLIDATWAHLLDFDHNHLLSPHNLSNYAAAIRRAGAPMSTIWGFIDCTLRRIARPTWFQRPAYSGYKKYHALKYQAVII
;
A
#
# COMPACT_ATOMS: atom_id res chain seq x y z
N ALA A 1 -15.39 34.58 29.41
CA ALA A 1 -15.60 33.39 28.56
C ALA A 1 -14.47 33.34 27.55
N GLN A 2 -13.48 32.47 27.76
CA GLN A 2 -12.39 32.26 26.82
C GLN A 2 -12.92 31.35 25.71
N GLY A 3 -13.19 31.93 24.54
CA GLY A 3 -13.46 31.15 23.34
C GLY A 3 -12.19 30.39 22.99
N SER A 4 -12.22 29.07 23.14
CA SER A 4 -11.15 28.21 22.65
C SER A 4 -11.03 28.45 21.14
N SER A 5 -9.94 29.11 20.72
CA SER A 5 -9.56 29.23 19.31
C SER A 5 -9.28 27.82 18.80
N GLN A 6 -10.31 27.20 18.23
CA GLN A 6 -10.21 25.87 17.67
C GLN A 6 -9.34 25.98 16.41
N ALA A 7 -8.27 25.17 16.35
CA ALA A 7 -7.40 25.15 15.18
C ALA A 7 -8.25 24.98 13.90
N PRO A 8 -7.93 25.70 12.81
CA PRO A 8 -8.71 25.66 11.59
C PRO A 8 -8.79 24.22 11.08
N ARG A 9 -10.00 23.74 10.83
CA ARG A 9 -10.26 22.41 10.25
C ARG A 9 -10.57 22.56 8.77
N PRO A 10 -10.20 21.57 7.94
CA PRO A 10 -10.65 21.54 6.55
C PRO A 10 -12.18 21.60 6.48
N GLU A 11 -12.72 22.41 5.58
CA GLU A 11 -14.15 22.38 5.28
C GLU A 11 -14.48 21.05 4.58
N GLN A 12 -15.52 20.37 5.06
CA GLN A 12 -16.03 19.14 4.44
C GLN A 12 -16.66 19.50 3.09
N GLY A 13 -16.27 18.78 2.04
CA GLY A 13 -16.78 19.05 0.70
C GLY A 13 -16.79 17.82 -0.19
N GLY A 14 -17.12 18.03 -1.46
CA GLY A 14 -17.13 16.97 -2.46
C GLY A 14 -18.33 16.05 -2.31
N ARG A 15 -18.14 14.75 -2.56
CA ARG A 15 -19.23 13.77 -2.56
C ARG A 15 -18.79 12.49 -1.85
N ARG A 16 -19.65 11.98 -0.98
CA ARG A 16 -19.43 10.69 -0.31
C ARG A 16 -19.28 9.59 -1.34
N ILE A 17 -18.30 8.71 -1.11
CA ILE A 17 -18.05 7.57 -2.00
C ILE A 17 -19.21 6.59 -1.87
N THR A 18 -19.89 6.34 -2.98
CA THR A 18 -20.91 5.29 -3.14
C THR A 18 -20.59 4.47 -4.38
N ARG A 19 -21.26 3.32 -4.56
CA ARG A 19 -21.12 2.52 -5.78
C ARG A 19 -21.47 3.35 -7.02
N ASP A 20 -22.59 4.07 -6.98
CA ASP A 20 -23.04 4.92 -8.08
C ASP A 20 -22.02 6.02 -8.39
N PHE A 21 -21.47 6.67 -7.36
CA PHE A 21 -20.40 7.66 -7.53
C PHE A 21 -19.18 7.04 -8.24
N LEU A 22 -18.75 5.84 -7.85
CA LEU A 22 -17.60 5.19 -8.51
C LEU A 22 -17.89 4.85 -9.98
N GLN A 23 -19.13 4.47 -10.30
CA GLN A 23 -19.56 4.16 -11.67
C GLN A 23 -19.71 5.40 -12.55
N GLU A 24 -20.01 6.55 -11.96
CA GLU A 24 -20.04 7.83 -12.66
C GLU A 24 -18.63 8.35 -13.03
N LEU A 25 -17.59 7.90 -12.33
CA LEU A 25 -16.22 8.31 -12.63
C LEU A 25 -15.78 7.75 -13.99
N GLY A 26 -15.12 8.60 -14.78
CA GLY A 26 -14.58 8.17 -16.07
C GLY A 26 -13.54 7.06 -15.92
N SER A 27 -13.36 6.27 -16.99
CA SER A 27 -12.44 5.11 -17.03
C SER A 27 -11.00 5.41 -16.61
N ARG A 28 -10.55 6.66 -16.74
CA ARG A 28 -9.21 7.12 -16.31
C ARG A 28 -9.21 7.76 -14.94
N GLU A 29 -10.36 8.29 -14.49
CA GLU A 29 -10.46 9.02 -13.25
C GLU A 29 -10.46 8.09 -12.04
N CYS A 30 -11.19 6.98 -12.11
CA CYS A 30 -11.22 5.99 -11.02
C CYS A 30 -9.82 5.41 -10.74
N PRO A 31 -9.05 4.91 -11.73
CA PRO A 31 -7.67 4.46 -11.50
C PRO A 31 -6.72 5.58 -11.08
N TRP A 32 -6.93 6.81 -11.53
CA TRP A 32 -6.14 7.95 -11.07
C TRP A 32 -6.37 8.24 -9.58
N ARG A 33 -7.63 8.15 -9.14
CA ARG A 33 -8.02 8.44 -7.76
C ARG A 33 -7.67 7.31 -6.79
N PHE A 34 -7.87 6.05 -7.21
CA PHE A 34 -7.86 4.88 -6.32
C PHE A 34 -6.90 3.77 -6.73
N ARG A 35 -6.24 3.86 -7.90
CA ARG A 35 -5.41 2.79 -8.54
C ARG A 35 -6.17 1.58 -9.07
N PHE A 36 -7.48 1.57 -8.91
CA PHE A 36 -8.37 0.51 -9.37
C PHE A 36 -9.57 1.12 -10.11
N THR A 37 -10.19 0.32 -10.98
CA THR A 37 -11.48 0.62 -11.59
C THR A 37 -12.61 0.45 -10.57
N ALA A 38 -13.80 0.96 -10.89
CA ALA A 38 -14.97 0.85 -10.01
C ALA A 38 -15.35 -0.62 -9.73
N ASP A 39 -15.33 -1.47 -10.76
CA ASP A 39 -15.66 -2.89 -10.63
C ASP A 39 -14.59 -3.64 -9.83
N GLU A 40 -13.31 -3.35 -10.06
CA GLU A 40 -12.21 -3.91 -9.25
C GLU A 40 -12.33 -3.50 -7.78
N LEU A 41 -12.74 -2.27 -7.46
CA LEU A 41 -12.95 -1.86 -6.05
C LEU A 41 -14.10 -2.65 -5.40
N VAL A 42 -15.16 -2.93 -6.14
CA VAL A 42 -16.29 -3.73 -5.63
C VAL A 42 -15.84 -5.16 -5.38
N GLU A 43 -15.18 -5.78 -6.36
CA GLU A 43 -14.66 -7.15 -6.24
C GLU A 43 -13.63 -7.27 -5.11
N LEU A 44 -12.68 -6.32 -5.05
CA LEU A 44 -11.63 -6.32 -4.04
C LEU A 44 -12.20 -6.20 -2.62
N ALA A 45 -13.26 -5.42 -2.42
CA ALA A 45 -13.90 -5.31 -1.11
C ALA A 45 -14.54 -6.64 -0.65
N GLU A 46 -15.01 -7.46 -1.59
CA GLU A 46 -15.55 -8.79 -1.32
C GLU A 46 -14.43 -9.82 -1.06
N VAL A 47 -13.40 -9.84 -1.92
CA VAL A 47 -12.26 -10.75 -1.81
C VAL A 47 -11.46 -10.50 -0.54
N LEU A 48 -11.27 -9.24 -0.14
CA LEU A 48 -10.64 -8.87 1.12
C LEU A 48 -11.50 -9.20 2.35
N ARG A 49 -12.72 -9.71 2.16
CA ARG A 49 -13.67 -10.10 3.21
C ARG A 49 -14.01 -8.95 4.17
N LEU A 50 -14.06 -7.71 3.66
CA LEU A 50 -14.50 -6.57 4.46
C LEU A 50 -15.99 -6.74 4.82
N PRO A 51 -16.39 -6.43 6.07
CA PRO A 51 -17.79 -6.54 6.48
C PRO A 51 -18.67 -5.59 5.66
N PRO A 52 -19.92 -5.96 5.30
CA PRO A 52 -20.79 -5.12 4.48
C PRO A 52 -20.90 -3.67 4.96
N ILE A 53 -20.98 -3.50 6.28
CA ILE A 53 -20.89 -2.24 6.98
C ILE A 53 -19.75 -2.35 8.00
N LEU A 54 -18.80 -1.43 7.92
CA LEU A 54 -17.76 -1.21 8.90
C LEU A 54 -18.29 -0.24 9.95
N VAL A 55 -18.19 -0.63 11.23
CA VAL A 55 -18.55 0.21 12.38
C VAL A 55 -17.27 0.56 13.11
N THR A 56 -16.90 1.84 13.10
CA THR A 56 -15.69 2.30 13.79
C THR A 56 -15.91 2.44 15.30
N HIS A 57 -14.84 2.66 16.07
CA HIS A 57 -14.91 2.94 17.51
C HIS A 57 -15.90 4.07 17.88
N HIS A 58 -15.90 5.18 17.14
CA HIS A 58 -16.84 6.29 17.30
C HIS A 58 -18.19 6.07 16.59
N ARG A 59 -18.50 4.83 16.21
CA ARG A 59 -19.78 4.38 15.66
C ARG A 59 -20.13 5.01 14.31
N TYR A 60 -19.12 5.34 13.49
CA TYR A 60 -19.37 5.65 12.09
C TYR A 60 -19.78 4.37 11.36
N ASN A 61 -20.96 4.37 10.75
CA ASN A 61 -21.42 3.28 9.88
C ASN A 61 -21.00 3.59 8.45
N VAL A 62 -20.16 2.74 7.88
CA VAL A 62 -19.51 2.98 6.60
C VAL A 62 -19.63 1.74 5.72
N PRO A 63 -20.21 1.84 4.51
CA PRO A 63 -20.21 0.73 3.57
C PRO A 63 -18.79 0.27 3.24
N ARG A 64 -18.60 -1.04 3.05
CA ARG A 64 -17.28 -1.62 2.75
C ARG A 64 -16.57 -0.96 1.56
N ILE A 65 -17.33 -0.57 0.54
CA ILE A 65 -16.83 0.07 -0.68
C ILE A 65 -16.27 1.46 -0.36
N GLU A 66 -16.99 2.26 0.45
CA GLU A 66 -16.53 3.57 0.89
C GLU A 66 -15.23 3.45 1.71
N ALA A 67 -15.20 2.49 2.64
CA ALA A 67 -14.04 2.24 3.50
C ALA A 67 -12.79 1.83 2.70
N LEU A 68 -12.94 0.88 1.76
CA LEU A 68 -11.85 0.45 0.89
C LEU A 68 -11.40 1.59 -0.04
N ALA A 69 -12.31 2.27 -0.71
CA ALA A 69 -11.97 3.33 -1.65
C ALA A 69 -11.29 4.54 -0.96
N LEU A 70 -11.71 4.92 0.25
CA LEU A 70 -11.02 5.95 1.05
C LEU A 70 -9.58 5.52 1.39
N THR A 71 -9.40 4.26 1.77
CA THR A 71 -8.07 3.68 2.05
C THR A 71 -7.20 3.67 0.80
N CYS A 72 -7.73 3.23 -0.34
CA CYS A 72 -7.05 3.27 -1.63
C CYS A 72 -6.69 4.70 -2.04
N ALA A 73 -7.59 5.68 -1.87
CA ALA A 73 -7.31 7.09 -2.17
C ALA A 73 -6.16 7.63 -1.31
N ARG A 74 -6.11 7.27 -0.03
CA ARG A 74 -5.04 7.68 0.89
C ARG A 74 -3.68 7.11 0.49
N LEU A 75 -3.65 5.86 0.00
CA LEU A 75 -2.43 5.16 -0.40
C LEU A 75 -1.99 5.50 -1.83
N ALA A 76 -2.92 5.88 -2.70
CA ALA A 76 -2.67 6.16 -4.12
C ALA A 76 -1.84 7.42 -4.37
N ARG A 77 -1.95 8.43 -3.48
CA ARG A 77 -1.36 9.76 -3.66
C ARG A 77 -0.60 10.21 -2.40
N PRO A 78 0.53 10.90 -2.55
CA PRO A 78 1.25 11.52 -1.44
C PRO A 78 0.56 12.82 -0.95
N GLY A 79 -0.77 12.80 -0.84
CA GLY A 79 -1.58 13.90 -0.33
C GLY A 79 -1.75 13.84 1.18
N ASP A 80 -2.19 14.94 1.76
CA ASP A 80 -2.58 15.00 3.16
C ASP A 80 -4.05 14.58 3.35
N ILE A 81 -4.51 14.61 4.60
CA ILE A 81 -5.92 14.30 4.91
C ILE A 81 -6.86 15.42 4.46
N TYR A 82 -6.36 16.65 4.26
CA TYR A 82 -7.16 17.80 3.85
C TYR A 82 -7.75 17.57 2.45
N ASP A 83 -6.96 17.05 1.51
CA ASP A 83 -7.46 16.70 0.18
C ASP A 83 -8.62 15.69 0.24
N LEU A 84 -8.53 14.69 1.12
CA LEU A 84 -9.59 13.69 1.27
C LEU A 84 -10.87 14.29 1.86
N VAL A 85 -10.75 15.24 2.80
CA VAL A 85 -11.90 15.93 3.41
C VAL A 85 -12.61 16.83 2.38
N ARG A 86 -11.84 17.50 1.52
CA ARG A 86 -12.37 18.31 0.42
C ARG A 86 -13.10 17.46 -0.62
N ASP A 87 -12.63 16.23 -0.86
CA ASP A 87 -13.10 15.42 -1.98
C ASP A 87 -14.28 14.48 -1.61
N TYR A 88 -14.38 14.00 -0.35
CA TYR A 88 -15.21 12.83 0.01
C TYR A 88 -16.25 13.01 1.13
N ASP A 89 -16.60 14.23 1.49
CA ASP A 89 -17.72 14.57 2.40
C ASP A 89 -17.70 13.79 3.73
N ARG A 90 -16.51 13.72 4.34
CA ARG A 90 -16.25 13.13 5.65
C ARG A 90 -15.31 14.03 6.45
N SER A 91 -15.44 14.05 7.77
CA SER A 91 -14.55 14.84 8.62
C SER A 91 -13.16 14.22 8.61
N ALA A 92 -12.13 15.02 8.87
CA ALA A 92 -10.76 14.50 9.02
C ALA A 92 -10.69 13.36 10.06
N SER A 93 -11.44 13.47 11.16
CA SER A 93 -11.52 12.43 12.19
C SER A 93 -12.15 11.14 11.65
N ALA A 94 -13.28 11.24 10.95
CA ALA A 94 -13.95 10.08 10.36
C ALA A 94 -13.06 9.41 9.31
N ILE A 95 -12.45 10.18 8.41
CA ILE A 95 -11.55 9.63 7.38
C ILE A 95 -10.38 8.88 8.01
N SER A 96 -9.69 9.50 8.98
CA SER A 96 -8.57 8.87 9.67
C SER A 96 -8.98 7.56 10.33
N GLU A 97 -10.09 7.57 11.04
CA GLU A 97 -10.58 6.40 11.76
C GLU A 97 -11.02 5.29 10.82
N ILE A 98 -11.78 5.60 9.76
CA ILE A 98 -12.21 4.63 8.75
C ILE A 98 -11.01 3.95 8.11
N ILE A 99 -9.99 4.72 7.73
CA ILE A 99 -8.78 4.18 7.09
C ILE A 99 -8.05 3.25 8.06
N ASN A 100 -7.83 3.68 9.30
CA ASN A 100 -7.12 2.87 10.29
C ASN A 100 -7.87 1.57 10.60
N GLU A 101 -9.18 1.63 10.82
CA GLU A 101 -10.01 0.43 11.06
C GLU A 101 -9.99 -0.52 9.85
N THR A 102 -10.06 0.01 8.63
CA THR A 102 -10.00 -0.80 7.40
C THR A 102 -8.65 -1.50 7.27
N VAL A 103 -7.54 -0.80 7.52
CA VAL A 103 -6.19 -1.38 7.49
C VAL A 103 -6.04 -2.44 8.58
N CYS A 104 -6.47 -2.18 9.81
CA CYS A 104 -6.44 -3.15 10.90
C CYS A 104 -7.25 -4.42 10.58
N LEU A 105 -8.41 -4.29 9.94
CA LEU A 105 -9.22 -5.44 9.54
C LEU A 105 -8.53 -6.28 8.45
N ILE A 106 -7.94 -5.61 7.45
CA ILE A 106 -7.19 -6.28 6.40
C ILE A 106 -5.98 -7.01 6.99
N ASP A 107 -5.23 -6.34 7.85
CA ASP A 107 -4.07 -6.92 8.55
C ASP A 107 -4.48 -8.10 9.43
N ALA A 108 -5.47 -7.95 10.31
CA ALA A 108 -5.93 -9.05 11.16
C ALA A 108 -6.42 -10.27 10.36
N THR A 109 -7.01 -10.06 9.19
CA THR A 109 -7.54 -11.14 8.34
C THR A 109 -6.44 -11.78 7.48
N TRP A 110 -5.51 -10.97 6.97
CA TRP A 110 -4.58 -11.35 5.91
C TRP A 110 -3.10 -11.18 6.28
N ALA A 111 -2.75 -10.91 7.54
CA ALA A 111 -1.36 -10.79 8.02
C ALA A 111 -0.52 -12.00 7.61
N HIS A 112 -1.10 -13.20 7.63
CA HIS A 112 -0.45 -14.43 7.16
C HIS A 112 -0.04 -14.42 5.67
N LEU A 113 -0.54 -13.48 4.86
CA LEU A 113 -0.11 -13.24 3.47
C LEU A 113 0.67 -11.93 3.30
N LEU A 114 0.41 -10.93 4.17
CA LEU A 114 1.03 -9.61 4.10
C LEU A 114 2.40 -9.57 4.80
N ASP A 115 2.56 -10.33 5.86
CA ASP A 115 3.84 -10.55 6.51
C ASP A 115 4.71 -11.49 5.66
N PHE A 116 6.02 -11.48 5.94
CA PHE A 116 6.94 -12.47 5.39
C PHE A 116 6.56 -13.87 5.91
N ASP A 117 5.64 -14.51 5.20
CA ASP A 117 5.02 -15.77 5.56
C ASP A 117 6.00 -16.92 5.41
N HIS A 118 6.80 -17.12 6.45
CA HIS A 118 7.77 -18.20 6.56
C HIS A 118 7.12 -19.59 6.71
N ASN A 119 5.79 -19.66 6.89
CA ASN A 119 5.08 -20.93 7.07
C ASN A 119 4.41 -21.42 5.78
N HIS A 120 4.01 -20.53 4.87
CA HIS A 120 3.51 -20.90 3.55
C HIS A 120 4.37 -20.31 2.44
N LEU A 121 4.15 -19.04 2.03
CA LEU A 121 4.73 -18.47 0.80
C LEU A 121 6.25 -18.59 0.75
N LEU A 122 6.92 -18.29 1.86
CA LEU A 122 8.37 -18.29 2.06
C LEU A 122 8.83 -19.45 2.97
N SER A 123 8.07 -20.54 3.03
CA SER A 123 8.50 -21.76 3.70
C SER A 123 9.79 -22.32 3.09
N PRO A 124 10.68 -22.96 3.86
CA PRO A 124 11.93 -23.53 3.32
C PRO A 124 11.72 -24.45 2.12
N HIS A 125 10.60 -25.19 2.11
CA HIS A 125 10.19 -26.04 0.99
C HIS A 125 9.87 -25.21 -0.27
N ASN A 126 9.04 -24.18 -0.14
CA ASN A 126 8.69 -23.33 -1.27
C ASN A 126 9.87 -22.50 -1.79
N LEU A 127 10.72 -21.98 -0.90
CA LEU A 127 11.94 -21.29 -1.30
C LEU A 127 12.87 -22.20 -2.12
N SER A 128 12.99 -23.47 -1.72
CA SER A 128 13.74 -24.47 -2.48
C SER A 128 13.12 -24.73 -3.87
N ASN A 129 11.79 -24.78 -3.94
CA ASN A 129 11.06 -24.92 -5.22
C ASN A 129 11.29 -23.71 -6.15
N TYR A 130 11.25 -22.49 -5.61
CA TYR A 130 11.52 -21.27 -6.36
C TYR A 130 12.97 -21.22 -6.84
N ALA A 131 13.92 -21.57 -5.98
CA ALA A 131 15.33 -21.60 -6.35
C ALA A 131 15.62 -22.63 -7.45
N ALA A 132 14.99 -23.81 -7.37
CA ALA A 132 15.08 -24.81 -8.42
C ALA A 132 14.47 -24.33 -9.74
N ALA A 133 13.33 -23.62 -9.70
CA ALA A 133 12.70 -23.05 -10.90
C ALA A 133 13.59 -21.98 -11.55
N ILE A 134 14.16 -21.07 -10.76
CA ILE A 134 15.06 -20.02 -11.22
C ILE A 134 16.37 -20.60 -11.78
N ARG A 135 16.90 -21.65 -11.14
CA ARG A 135 18.06 -22.39 -11.66
C ARG A 135 17.76 -23.05 -13.00
N ARG A 136 16.59 -23.69 -13.16
CA ARG A 136 16.14 -24.25 -14.45
C ARG A 136 16.00 -23.19 -15.53
N ALA A 137 15.63 -21.96 -15.16
CA ALA A 137 15.58 -20.81 -16.07
C ALA A 137 16.98 -20.25 -16.43
N GLY A 138 18.07 -20.82 -15.91
CA GLY A 138 19.44 -20.46 -16.27
C GLY A 138 20.18 -19.60 -15.24
N ALA A 139 19.66 -19.45 -14.01
CA ALA A 139 20.36 -18.69 -12.99
C ALA A 139 21.71 -19.33 -12.61
N PRO A 140 22.75 -18.50 -12.34
CA PRO A 140 24.12 -18.98 -12.12
C PRO A 140 24.28 -19.78 -10.82
N MET A 141 23.41 -19.57 -9.83
CA MET A 141 23.45 -20.22 -8.52
C MET A 141 22.15 -20.98 -8.27
N SER A 142 22.24 -22.12 -7.58
CA SER A 142 21.09 -22.95 -7.23
C SER A 142 20.32 -22.46 -6.02
N THR A 143 20.83 -21.44 -5.31
CA THR A 143 20.24 -20.89 -4.08
C THR A 143 19.44 -19.61 -4.29
N ILE A 144 19.45 -19.04 -5.50
CA ILE A 144 18.71 -17.80 -5.78
C ILE A 144 17.23 -18.11 -5.91
N TRP A 145 16.41 -17.60 -5.00
CA TRP A 145 14.95 -17.78 -5.03
C TRP A 145 14.20 -16.51 -5.44
N GLY A 146 14.87 -15.36 -5.49
CA GLY A 146 14.25 -14.09 -5.88
C GLY A 146 15.26 -13.04 -6.32
N PHE A 147 14.79 -12.06 -7.08
CA PHE A 147 15.59 -10.93 -7.55
C PHE A 147 15.06 -9.63 -6.97
N ILE A 148 15.97 -8.73 -6.61
CA ILE A 148 15.62 -7.43 -6.03
C ILE A 148 15.59 -6.40 -7.15
N ASP A 149 14.51 -5.63 -7.25
CA ASP A 149 14.49 -4.48 -8.15
C ASP A 149 15.59 -3.50 -7.73
N CYS A 150 16.54 -3.27 -8.65
CA CYS A 150 17.93 -2.84 -8.45
C CYS A 150 18.09 -1.48 -7.75
N THR A 151 17.69 -1.38 -6.49
CA THR A 151 17.77 -0.17 -5.68
C THR A 151 19.17 -0.04 -5.13
N LEU A 152 19.90 0.97 -5.61
CA LEU A 152 21.22 1.33 -5.09
C LEU A 152 21.10 1.89 -3.68
N ARG A 153 21.73 1.22 -2.71
CA ARG A 153 21.78 1.68 -1.32
C ARG A 153 23.03 2.53 -1.13
N ARG A 154 22.84 3.85 -1.03
CA ARG A 154 23.95 4.81 -0.83
C ARG A 154 24.70 4.50 0.47
N ILE A 155 26.03 4.56 0.39
CA ILE A 155 26.94 4.38 1.53
C ILE A 155 27.95 5.55 1.60
N ALA A 156 28.63 5.67 2.73
CA ALA A 156 29.82 6.51 2.84
C ALA A 156 30.94 6.00 1.91
N ARG A 157 31.91 6.85 1.56
CA ARG A 157 33.07 6.45 0.77
C ARG A 157 33.86 5.39 1.54
N PRO A 158 33.96 4.14 1.04
CA PRO A 158 34.68 3.10 1.76
C PRO A 158 36.19 3.25 1.57
N THR A 159 36.96 2.83 2.56
CA THR A 159 38.43 2.81 2.52
C THR A 159 38.94 1.77 1.52
N TRP A 160 38.30 0.60 1.48
CA TRP A 160 38.61 -0.49 0.55
C TRP A 160 37.51 -0.67 -0.48
N PHE A 161 37.86 -1.21 -1.66
CA PHE A 161 36.91 -1.47 -2.75
C PHE A 161 36.09 -0.24 -3.18
N GLN A 162 36.70 0.93 -3.10
CA GLN A 162 36.06 2.19 -3.46
C GLN A 162 35.55 2.21 -4.90
N ARG A 163 36.37 1.77 -5.86
CA ARG A 163 36.00 1.75 -7.28
C ARG A 163 34.80 0.83 -7.56
N PRO A 164 34.77 -0.43 -7.08
CA PRO A 164 33.58 -1.29 -7.18
C PRO A 164 32.31 -0.69 -6.57
N ALA A 165 32.43 0.01 -5.44
CA ALA A 165 31.28 0.61 -4.78
C ALA A 165 30.81 1.92 -5.45
N TYR A 166 31.59 2.55 -6.31
CA TYR A 166 31.23 3.82 -6.93
C TYR A 166 30.35 3.63 -8.16
N SER A 167 29.13 4.18 -8.13
CA SER A 167 28.23 4.21 -9.29
C SER A 167 28.48 5.47 -10.11
N GLY A 168 29.11 5.35 -11.28
CA GLY A 168 29.31 6.50 -12.17
C GLY A 168 28.00 7.14 -12.65
N TYR A 169 26.94 6.34 -12.81
CA TYR A 169 25.61 6.81 -13.20
C TYR A 169 24.96 7.69 -12.13
N LYS A 170 25.02 7.28 -10.85
CA LYS A 170 24.43 8.04 -9.74
C LYS A 170 25.40 9.01 -9.06
N LYS A 171 26.69 8.94 -9.39
CA LYS A 171 27.80 9.77 -8.87
C LYS A 171 28.02 9.66 -7.35
N TYR A 172 27.67 8.53 -6.73
CA TYR A 172 27.93 8.24 -5.31
C TYR A 172 28.33 6.77 -5.08
N HIS A 173 28.89 6.48 -3.90
CA HIS A 173 29.17 5.12 -3.47
C HIS A 173 27.90 4.42 -2.99
N ALA A 174 27.66 3.21 -3.48
CA ALA A 174 26.45 2.46 -3.21
C ALA A 174 26.70 0.95 -3.23
N LEU A 175 25.88 0.22 -2.49
CA LEU A 175 25.75 -1.21 -2.62
C LEU A 175 24.59 -1.53 -3.57
N LYS A 176 24.83 -2.47 -4.47
CA LYS A 176 23.83 -3.02 -5.38
C LYS A 176 23.55 -4.46 -5.00
N TYR A 177 22.35 -4.72 -4.52
CA TYR A 177 21.87 -6.08 -4.28
C TYR A 177 21.12 -6.55 -5.53
N GLN A 178 21.40 -7.78 -5.98
CA GLN A 178 20.82 -8.33 -7.20
C GLN A 178 19.83 -9.45 -6.93
N ALA A 179 20.10 -10.28 -5.93
CA ALA A 179 19.33 -11.48 -5.65
C ALA A 179 19.23 -11.76 -4.15
N VAL A 180 18.21 -12.52 -3.79
CA VAL A 180 18.04 -13.13 -2.46
C VAL A 180 18.33 -14.62 -2.59
N ILE A 181 19.09 -15.14 -1.63
CA ILE A 181 19.51 -16.55 -1.60
C ILE A 181 18.98 -17.25 -0.35
N ILE A 182 18.79 -18.57 -0.44
CA ILE A 182 18.60 -19.49 0.69
C ILE A 182 19.90 -20.18 1.09
#